data_AF-A0A7S1L9I4-F1
#
_entry.id   AF-A0A7S1L9I4-F1
#
_cell.length_a   1.000
_cell.length_b   1.000
_cell.length_c   1.000
_cell.angle_alpha   90.00
_cell.angle_beta   90.00
_cell.angle_gamma   90.00
#
_symmetry.space_group_name_H-M   'P 1'
#
loop_
_entity.id
_entity.type
_entity.pdbx_description
1 polymer ?
#
loop_
_entity_poly.entity_id
_entity_poly.type
_entity_poly.pdbx_seq_one_letter_code
_entity_poly.pdbx_strand_id
1 'polypeptide(L)'
;DEWSRATVSDGLQMNAAKQLFAAATALLRSCCDMVIELNSDGQFMGPAVDLGCFLLPGPSYSLQHCKLTDYIEQEEDRQAFLAILGANTEEIRSIAEAIHVRISGAHDTALHLQLLFFRFTHVDGTARFMIGIRGNFPALGERAGEHVVREQGAPGDGALAPTTIHSTSDSSEGEDVVSQLSDTLPVTLTVAATERGFPVRECSAGFRARVGYVTSGTRVTDLVRHSDAFEVWLVSTMNFVAHGLPPPPKHTLTLYMPHGQVTAICQASRLEVLHDAEREQDRQARGDEEDPEDESPEVQTIDQVELLFSVTSVRLDSSHQPRWRLNSTLASL
;
A
#
# COMPACT_ATOMS: atom_id res chain seq x y z
N ASP A 1 -11.01 52.30 5.14
CA ASP A 1 -10.29 51.70 6.28
C ASP A 1 -10.92 50.43 6.84
N GLU A 2 -12.24 50.33 7.04
CA GLU A 2 -12.87 49.08 7.54
C GLU A 2 -12.71 47.88 6.60
N TRP A 3 -12.83 48.09 5.28
CA TRP A 3 -12.67 47.01 4.29
C TRP A 3 -11.27 46.38 4.31
N SER A 4 -10.23 47.18 4.59
CA SER A 4 -8.86 46.68 4.70
C SER A 4 -8.64 45.80 5.93
N ARG A 5 -9.35 46.05 7.05
CA ARG A 5 -9.22 45.25 8.27
C ARG A 5 -9.85 43.86 8.13
N ALA A 6 -11.01 43.77 7.46
CA ALA A 6 -11.67 42.49 7.20
C ALA A 6 -10.78 41.58 6.34
N THR A 7 -10.25 42.09 5.22
CA THR A 7 -9.37 41.32 4.33
C THR A 7 -8.10 40.82 5.03
N VAL A 8 -7.49 41.64 5.89
CA VAL A 8 -6.29 41.23 6.64
C VAL A 8 -6.62 40.16 7.68
N SER A 9 -7.75 40.29 8.38
CA SER A 9 -8.22 39.29 9.34
C SER A 9 -8.49 37.94 8.66
N ASP A 10 -9.19 37.96 7.53
CA ASP A 10 -9.52 36.75 6.76
C ASP A 10 -8.24 36.06 6.24
N GLY A 11 -7.27 36.84 5.76
CA GLY A 11 -5.98 36.31 5.33
C GLY A 11 -5.18 35.65 6.46
N LEU A 12 -5.16 36.26 7.65
CA LEU A 12 -4.51 35.70 8.83
C LEU A 12 -5.19 34.40 9.29
N GLN A 13 -6.51 34.38 9.33
CA GLN A 13 -7.28 33.18 9.68
C GLN A 13 -7.05 32.05 8.68
N MET A 14 -7.03 32.35 7.39
CA MET A 14 -6.76 31.36 6.35
C MET A 14 -5.34 30.77 6.47
N ASN A 15 -4.34 31.59 6.76
CA ASN A 15 -2.97 31.11 6.95
C ASN A 15 -2.83 30.26 8.22
N ALA A 16 -3.45 30.67 9.32
CA ALA A 16 -3.48 29.87 10.54
C ALA A 16 -4.18 28.51 10.32
N ALA A 17 -5.30 28.49 9.59
CA ALA A 17 -6.01 27.26 9.25
C ALA A 17 -5.15 26.33 8.37
N LYS A 18 -4.42 26.86 7.38
CA LYS A 18 -3.49 26.09 6.55
C LYS A 18 -2.34 25.49 7.36
N GLN A 19 -1.74 26.26 8.26
CA GLN A 19 -0.65 25.77 9.12
C GLN A 19 -1.15 24.68 10.06
N LEU A 20 -2.32 24.88 10.68
CA LEU A 20 -2.93 23.89 11.56
C LEU A 20 -3.27 22.60 10.80
N PHE A 21 -3.84 22.71 9.60
CA PHE A 21 -4.13 21.57 8.72
C PHE A 21 -2.86 20.79 8.37
N ALA A 22 -1.79 21.49 7.96
CA ALA A 22 -0.52 20.86 7.62
C ALA A 22 0.10 20.14 8.83
N ALA A 23 0.08 20.79 10.01
CA ALA A 23 0.59 20.21 11.25
C ALA A 23 -0.22 18.97 11.69
N ALA A 24 -1.55 19.05 11.65
CA ALA A 24 -2.42 17.92 11.98
C ALA A 24 -2.23 16.75 11.01
N THR A 25 -2.09 17.04 9.71
CA THR A 25 -1.79 16.02 8.70
C THR A 25 -0.46 15.33 8.97
N ALA A 26 0.58 16.09 9.26
CA ALA A 26 1.91 15.54 9.58
C ALA A 26 1.87 14.67 10.85
N LEU A 27 1.15 15.12 11.89
CA LEU A 27 0.95 14.36 13.12
C LEU A 27 0.21 13.04 12.84
N LEU A 28 -0.93 13.08 12.16
CA LEU A 28 -1.69 11.88 11.84
C LEU A 28 -0.87 10.90 10.99
N ARG A 29 -0.17 11.38 9.95
CA ARG A 29 0.71 10.54 9.13
C ARG A 29 1.88 9.92 9.90
N SER A 30 2.37 10.58 10.94
CA SER A 30 3.46 10.04 11.77
C SER A 30 3.01 8.90 12.69
N CYS A 31 1.70 8.80 12.94
CA CYS A 31 1.18 7.92 13.99
C CYS A 31 0.08 6.98 13.50
N CYS A 32 -0.41 7.11 12.27
CA CYS A 32 -1.48 6.30 11.69
C CYS A 32 -0.99 5.62 10.40
N ASP A 33 -1.57 4.47 10.08
CA ASP A 33 -1.25 3.73 8.85
C ASP A 33 -1.77 4.47 7.61
N MET A 34 -2.92 5.14 7.75
CA MET A 34 -3.56 5.91 6.68
C MET A 34 -4.19 7.19 7.22
N VAL A 35 -4.35 8.19 6.34
CA VAL A 35 -5.06 9.43 6.64
C VAL A 35 -6.02 9.75 5.49
N ILE A 36 -7.29 9.94 5.82
CA ILE A 36 -8.35 10.25 4.86
C ILE A 36 -9.02 11.59 5.21
N GLU A 37 -9.72 12.17 4.23
CA GLU A 37 -10.51 13.39 4.41
C GLU A 37 -11.98 13.10 4.10
N LEU A 38 -12.87 13.47 5.02
CA LEU A 38 -14.31 13.39 4.89
C LEU A 38 -14.96 14.78 4.96
N ASN A 39 -16.12 14.97 4.32
CA ASN A 39 -16.98 16.12 4.57
C ASN A 39 -17.84 15.94 5.84
N SER A 40 -18.70 16.92 6.12
CA SER A 40 -19.63 16.89 7.25
C SER A 40 -20.65 15.75 7.22
N ASP A 41 -20.91 15.17 6.05
CA ASP A 41 -21.82 14.05 5.88
C ASP A 41 -21.10 12.69 5.94
N GLY A 42 -19.80 12.68 6.27
CA GLY A 42 -18.97 11.49 6.32
C GLY A 42 -18.59 10.91 4.96
N GLN A 43 -18.68 11.69 3.89
CA GLN A 43 -18.29 11.28 2.54
C GLN A 43 -16.82 11.56 2.26
N PHE A 44 -16.16 10.63 1.56
CA PHE A 44 -14.77 10.81 1.15
C PHE A 44 -14.61 11.95 0.15
N MET A 45 -13.70 12.87 0.45
CA MET A 45 -13.38 14.01 -0.42
C MET A 45 -12.37 13.66 -1.51
N GLY A 46 -11.56 12.62 -1.29
CA GLY A 46 -10.59 12.08 -2.25
C GLY A 46 -10.81 10.59 -2.53
N PRO A 47 -10.01 10.01 -3.43
CA PRO A 47 -10.17 8.61 -3.82
C PRO A 47 -9.83 7.61 -2.71
N ALA A 48 -9.01 8.00 -1.72
CA ALA A 48 -8.63 7.18 -0.56
C ALA A 48 -8.22 5.73 -0.95
N VAL A 49 -7.36 5.61 -1.95
CA VAL A 49 -7.05 4.34 -2.63
C VAL A 49 -6.46 3.28 -1.72
N ASP A 50 -5.61 3.68 -0.77
CA ASP A 50 -5.04 2.75 0.21
C ASP A 50 -6.14 2.11 1.05
N LEU A 51 -7.20 2.84 1.39
CA LEU A 51 -8.36 2.25 2.08
C LEU A 51 -9.28 1.52 1.08
N GLY A 52 -9.43 2.04 -0.13
CA GLY A 52 -10.25 1.47 -1.18
C GLY A 52 -9.84 0.06 -1.60
N CYS A 53 -8.54 -0.25 -1.59
CA CYS A 53 -8.04 -1.59 -1.89
C CYS A 53 -8.45 -2.64 -0.85
N PHE A 54 -8.74 -2.23 0.38
CA PHE A 54 -9.27 -3.10 1.43
C PHE A 54 -10.79 -3.17 1.41
N LEU A 55 -11.48 -2.08 1.05
CA LEU A 55 -12.94 -1.97 1.14
C LEU A 55 -13.69 -2.47 -0.10
N LEU A 56 -13.13 -2.28 -1.30
CA LEU A 56 -13.85 -2.51 -2.55
C LEU A 56 -13.38 -3.80 -3.25
N PRO A 57 -14.31 -4.64 -3.73
CA PRO A 57 -13.94 -5.76 -4.59
C PRO A 57 -13.61 -5.26 -6.01
N GLY A 58 -12.40 -5.53 -6.49
CA GLY A 58 -12.01 -5.32 -7.89
C GLY A 58 -11.06 -4.13 -8.14
N PRO A 59 -10.82 -3.76 -9.41
CA PRO A 59 -9.75 -2.82 -9.81
C PRO A 59 -10.09 -1.34 -9.61
N SER A 60 -11.33 -1.02 -9.23
CA SER A 60 -11.78 0.35 -8.99
C SER A 60 -11.66 0.68 -7.51
N TYR A 61 -10.58 1.36 -7.12
CA TYR A 61 -10.25 1.63 -5.72
C TYR A 61 -10.66 3.02 -5.22
N SER A 62 -11.49 3.75 -5.97
CA SER A 62 -11.91 5.09 -5.55
C SER A 62 -13.11 5.01 -4.61
N LEU A 63 -12.93 5.50 -3.38
CA LEU A 63 -13.99 5.71 -2.41
C LEU A 63 -14.62 7.11 -2.51
N GLN A 64 -14.20 7.93 -3.46
CA GLN A 64 -14.65 9.32 -3.57
C GLN A 64 -16.18 9.39 -3.66
N HIS A 65 -16.79 10.25 -2.84
CA HIS A 65 -18.24 10.45 -2.70
C HIS A 65 -19.02 9.30 -2.02
N CYS A 66 -18.40 8.16 -1.74
CA CYS A 66 -18.99 7.14 -0.86
C CYS A 66 -19.02 7.64 0.58
N LYS A 67 -19.93 7.11 1.42
CA LYS A 67 -19.94 7.41 2.86
C LYS A 67 -19.18 6.35 3.63
N LEU A 68 -18.36 6.75 4.60
CA LEU A 68 -17.67 5.79 5.45
C LEU A 68 -18.65 4.91 6.24
N THR A 69 -19.81 5.45 6.63
CA THR A 69 -20.88 4.73 7.34
C THR A 69 -21.43 3.52 6.58
N ASP A 70 -21.36 3.53 5.25
CA ASP A 70 -21.86 2.44 4.43
C ASP A 70 -21.01 1.17 4.61
N TYR A 71 -19.76 1.33 5.06
CA TYR A 71 -18.81 0.24 5.29
C TYR A 71 -18.76 -0.22 6.75
N ILE A 72 -19.23 0.57 7.72
CA ILE A 72 -19.20 0.19 9.15
C ILE A 72 -20.23 -0.94 9.36
N GLU A 73 -19.86 -2.04 9.99
CA GLU A 73 -20.74 -3.22 10.15
C GLU A 73 -21.78 -3.04 11.25
N GLN A 74 -21.34 -2.55 12.41
CA GLN A 74 -22.17 -2.48 13.60
C GLN A 74 -22.96 -1.17 13.64
N GLU A 75 -24.24 -1.26 13.95
CA GLU A 75 -25.11 -0.06 14.03
C GLU A 75 -24.67 0.85 15.17
N GLU A 76 -24.21 0.28 16.29
CA GLU A 76 -23.68 1.02 17.43
C GLU A 76 -22.45 1.86 17.03
N ASP A 77 -21.52 1.27 16.27
CA ASP A 77 -20.33 1.96 15.74
C ASP A 77 -20.72 3.07 14.75
N ARG A 78 -21.74 2.84 13.90
CA ARG A 78 -22.28 3.86 12.99
C ARG A 78 -22.85 5.04 13.75
N GLN A 79 -23.65 4.79 14.78
CA GLN A 79 -24.24 5.85 15.61
C GLN A 79 -23.16 6.62 16.37
N ALA A 80 -22.14 5.94 16.90
CA ALA A 80 -21.00 6.59 17.53
C ALA A 80 -20.23 7.49 16.54
N PHE A 81 -19.96 6.99 15.33
CA PHE A 81 -19.33 7.77 14.26
C PHE A 81 -20.15 9.02 13.89
N LEU A 82 -21.46 8.86 13.69
CA LEU A 82 -22.36 9.96 13.34
C LEU A 82 -22.49 10.99 14.46
N ALA A 83 -22.46 10.57 15.73
CA ALA A 83 -22.47 11.47 16.87
C ALA A 83 -21.24 12.39 16.86
N ILE A 84 -20.06 11.88 16.51
CA ILE A 84 -18.83 12.68 16.39
C ILE A 84 -18.94 13.69 15.25
N LEU A 85 -19.48 13.27 14.09
CA LEU A 85 -19.69 14.18 12.96
C LEU A 85 -20.70 15.29 13.27
N GLY A 86 -21.75 14.95 14.03
CA GLY A 86 -22.83 15.87 14.42
C GLY A 86 -22.53 16.75 15.62
N ALA A 87 -21.49 16.45 16.41
CA ALA A 87 -21.16 17.22 17.59
C ALA A 87 -20.83 18.68 17.24
N ASN A 88 -21.34 19.62 18.05
CA ASN A 88 -21.18 21.05 17.79
C ASN A 88 -19.71 21.48 17.98
N THR A 89 -19.28 22.45 17.17
CA THR A 89 -17.91 22.99 17.16
C THR A 89 -17.42 23.56 18.49
N GLU A 90 -18.34 23.90 19.40
CA GLU A 90 -17.99 24.45 20.71
C GLU A 90 -17.56 23.39 21.72
N GLU A 91 -18.01 22.14 21.55
CA GLU A 91 -17.74 21.05 22.50
C GLU A 91 -16.45 20.29 22.16
N ILE A 92 -16.09 20.18 20.88
CA ILE A 92 -14.90 19.45 20.41
C ILE A 92 -13.65 20.34 20.46
N ARG A 93 -13.41 21.05 21.57
CA ARG A 93 -12.32 22.03 21.65
C ARG A 93 -10.96 21.48 22.09
N SER A 94 -10.80 20.22 22.48
CA SER A 94 -9.51 19.85 23.09
C SER A 94 -9.00 18.41 23.04
N ILE A 95 -9.73 17.40 22.57
CA ILE A 95 -9.21 16.03 22.63
C ILE A 95 -9.50 15.34 21.30
N ALA A 96 -8.44 14.81 20.68
CA ALA A 96 -8.56 13.92 19.54
C ALA A 96 -9.42 12.72 19.99
N GLU A 97 -10.65 12.66 19.49
CA GLU A 97 -11.53 11.53 19.78
C GLU A 97 -11.06 10.33 18.97
N ALA A 98 -11.05 9.17 19.61
CA ALA A 98 -10.75 7.91 18.96
C ALA A 98 -11.92 6.96 19.16
N ILE A 99 -12.39 6.36 18.07
CA ILE A 99 -13.38 5.27 18.14
C ILE A 99 -12.80 4.03 17.48
N HIS A 100 -13.24 2.88 17.96
CA HIS A 100 -12.95 1.61 17.31
C HIS A 100 -14.18 1.23 16.51
N VAL A 101 -13.99 0.93 15.23
CA VAL A 101 -15.06 0.46 14.35
C VAL A 101 -14.70 -0.86 13.73
N ARG A 102 -15.71 -1.67 13.48
CA ARG A 102 -15.60 -2.81 12.57
C ARG A 102 -16.17 -2.40 11.22
N ILE A 103 -15.39 -2.56 10.16
CA ILE A 103 -15.78 -2.24 8.78
C ILE A 103 -15.72 -3.49 7.89
N SER A 104 -16.69 -3.62 6.99
CA SER A 104 -16.71 -4.65 5.96
C SER A 104 -15.74 -4.28 4.84
N GLY A 105 -14.73 -5.13 4.66
CA GLY A 105 -13.82 -5.10 3.53
C GLY A 105 -14.36 -5.86 2.32
N ALA A 106 -13.51 -5.95 1.29
CA ALA A 106 -13.76 -6.81 0.14
C ALA A 106 -13.85 -8.29 0.58
N HIS A 107 -14.68 -9.07 -0.10
CA HIS A 107 -14.86 -10.51 0.16
C HIS A 107 -15.32 -10.85 1.60
N ASP A 108 -16.16 -10.00 2.19
CA ASP A 108 -16.72 -10.17 3.54
C ASP A 108 -15.64 -10.26 4.65
N THR A 109 -14.44 -9.72 4.40
CA THR A 109 -13.41 -9.63 5.44
C THR A 109 -13.72 -8.50 6.39
N ALA A 110 -13.84 -8.78 7.69
CA ALA A 110 -14.00 -7.72 8.68
C ALA A 110 -12.66 -7.13 9.10
N LEU A 111 -12.56 -5.79 9.05
CA LEU A 111 -11.39 -5.05 9.50
C LEU A 111 -11.72 -4.31 10.79
N HIS A 112 -10.84 -4.42 11.78
CA HIS A 112 -10.94 -3.70 13.04
C HIS A 112 -10.05 -2.46 12.97
N LEU A 113 -10.67 -1.29 12.90
CA LEU A 113 -9.99 0.00 12.80
C LEU A 113 -10.17 0.83 14.06
N GLN A 114 -9.14 1.60 14.39
CA GLN A 114 -9.20 2.74 15.28
C GLN A 114 -9.15 4.02 14.42
N LEU A 115 -10.19 4.84 14.52
CA LEU A 115 -10.33 6.11 13.80
C LEU A 115 -10.01 7.25 14.76
N LEU A 116 -9.07 8.12 14.40
CA LEU A 116 -8.69 9.33 15.14
C LEU A 116 -9.19 10.55 14.39
N PHE A 117 -10.04 11.37 15.01
CA PHE A 117 -10.71 12.48 14.35
C PHE A 117 -9.98 13.80 14.57
N PHE A 118 -9.87 14.57 13.49
CA PHE A 118 -9.45 15.96 13.52
C PHE A 118 -10.40 16.79 12.64
N ARG A 119 -11.23 17.62 13.27
CA ARG A 119 -12.14 18.52 12.57
C ARG A 119 -11.44 19.83 12.23
N PHE A 120 -11.66 20.32 11.01
CA PHE A 120 -11.13 21.61 10.57
C PHE A 120 -12.12 22.33 9.66
N THR A 121 -11.94 23.65 9.51
CA THR A 121 -12.67 24.45 8.52
C THR A 121 -11.84 24.53 7.25
N HIS A 122 -12.39 24.05 6.15
CA HIS A 122 -11.74 24.11 4.85
C HIS A 122 -11.79 25.53 4.27
N VAL A 123 -11.01 25.81 3.22
CA VAL A 123 -10.91 27.15 2.60
C VAL A 123 -12.21 27.65 1.96
N ASP A 124 -13.17 26.76 1.74
CA ASP A 124 -14.53 27.08 1.27
C ASP A 124 -15.49 27.40 2.42
N GLY A 125 -15.01 27.44 3.67
CA GLY A 125 -15.81 27.68 4.87
C GLY A 125 -16.58 26.45 5.35
N THR A 126 -16.51 25.32 4.64
CA THR A 126 -17.19 24.08 5.05
C THR A 126 -16.41 23.35 6.14
N ALA A 127 -17.13 22.71 7.07
CA ALA A 127 -16.52 21.83 8.05
C ALA A 127 -16.13 20.51 7.39
N ARG A 128 -14.89 20.07 7.63
CA ARG A 128 -14.36 18.79 7.15
C ARG A 128 -13.66 18.06 8.28
N PHE A 129 -13.44 16.78 8.07
CA PHE A 129 -12.82 15.89 9.02
C PHE A 129 -11.61 15.24 8.35
N MET A 130 -10.47 15.31 9.02
CA MET A 130 -9.34 14.47 8.74
C MET A 130 -9.38 13.30 9.72
N ILE A 131 -9.31 12.08 9.20
CA ILE A 131 -9.36 10.88 10.01
C ILE A 131 -8.06 10.12 9.82
N GLY A 132 -7.31 9.96 10.90
CA GLY A 132 -6.22 9.01 10.98
C GLY A 132 -6.78 7.61 11.22
N ILE A 133 -6.35 6.64 10.45
CA ILE A 133 -6.78 5.25 10.56
C ILE A 133 -5.59 4.42 11.05
N ARG A 134 -5.81 3.73 12.16
CA ARG A 134 -4.96 2.64 12.62
C ARG A 134 -5.72 1.35 12.48
N GLY A 135 -5.11 0.33 11.94
CA GLY A 135 -5.76 -0.95 11.79
C GLY A 135 -4.80 -2.08 12.04
N ASN A 136 -5.30 -3.17 12.60
CA ASN A 136 -4.62 -4.45 12.43
C ASN A 136 -4.98 -4.96 11.03
N PHE A 137 -4.43 -4.29 10.00
CA PHE A 137 -4.46 -4.83 8.66
C PHE A 137 -3.69 -6.14 8.75
N PRO A 138 -4.31 -7.31 8.45
CA PRO A 138 -3.61 -8.59 8.51
C PRO A 138 -2.28 -8.38 7.82
N ALA A 139 -1.20 -8.58 8.57
CA ALA A 139 0.11 -8.05 8.24
C ALA A 139 0.38 -8.26 6.76
N LEU A 140 0.96 -7.24 6.12
CA LEU A 140 1.49 -7.24 4.76
C LEU A 140 2.61 -8.31 4.57
N GLY A 141 2.57 -9.47 5.23
CA GLY A 141 3.57 -10.52 5.12
C GLY A 141 3.60 -11.58 6.22
N GLU A 142 2.84 -11.51 7.31
CA GLU A 142 2.91 -12.56 8.34
C GLU A 142 1.71 -13.51 8.27
N ARG A 143 2.00 -14.74 7.88
CA ARG A 143 1.09 -15.88 7.86
C ARG A 143 0.45 -16.06 9.24
N ALA A 144 -0.86 -16.28 9.25
CA ALA A 144 -1.55 -17.03 10.30
C ALA A 144 -1.12 -18.51 10.26
N GLY A 145 0.12 -18.77 10.65
CA GLY A 145 0.72 -20.09 10.53
C GLY A 145 1.91 -20.26 11.45
N GLU A 146 1.74 -20.06 12.76
CA GLU A 146 2.54 -20.78 13.76
C GLU A 146 1.89 -20.77 15.15
N HIS A 147 1.52 -21.98 15.57
CA HIS A 147 1.68 -22.53 16.92
C HIS A 147 1.56 -21.58 18.13
N VAL A 148 0.47 -21.76 18.89
CA VAL A 148 0.38 -21.37 20.30
C VAL A 148 1.42 -22.17 21.09
N VAL A 149 2.64 -21.66 21.21
CA VAL A 149 3.55 -22.04 22.30
C VAL A 149 3.29 -21.08 23.45
N ARG A 150 2.58 -21.62 24.44
CA ARG A 150 2.33 -21.00 25.73
C ARG A 150 3.64 -21.01 26.53
N GLU A 151 4.40 -19.92 26.49
CA GLU A 151 5.45 -19.68 27.49
C GLU A 151 4.93 -18.75 28.60
N GLN A 152 4.89 -19.32 29.81
CA GLN A 152 4.65 -18.61 31.05
C GLN A 152 5.97 -18.02 31.58
N GLY A 153 5.98 -16.70 31.80
CA GLY A 153 6.55 -16.06 32.98
C GLY A 153 8.04 -15.70 32.99
N ALA A 154 8.35 -14.40 33.06
CA ALA A 154 8.76 -13.68 34.29
C ALA A 154 9.12 -12.21 33.98
N PRO A 155 8.97 -11.27 34.96
CA PRO A 155 9.12 -9.84 34.73
C PRO A 155 10.57 -9.37 34.98
N GLY A 156 11.12 -8.63 34.02
CA GLY A 156 12.41 -7.95 34.12
C GLY A 156 12.23 -6.44 33.97
N ASP A 157 12.42 -5.74 35.08
CA ASP A 157 12.41 -4.29 35.26
C ASP A 157 13.64 -3.66 34.57
N GLY A 158 13.44 -2.57 33.80
CA GLY A 158 14.52 -1.97 33.01
C GLY A 158 14.15 -0.63 32.38
N ALA A 159 14.33 0.44 33.15
CA ALA A 159 14.16 1.83 32.73
C ALA A 159 15.11 2.24 31.58
N LEU A 160 14.59 2.96 30.58
CA LEU A 160 15.38 3.62 29.54
C LEU A 160 15.05 5.12 29.47
N ALA A 161 16.13 5.90 29.36
CA ALA A 161 16.17 7.36 29.39
C ALA A 161 15.67 8.03 28.10
N PRO A 162 15.25 9.31 28.14
CA PRO A 162 14.74 10.01 26.96
C PRO A 162 15.86 10.56 26.08
N THR A 163 15.86 10.16 24.80
CA THR A 163 16.75 10.71 23.77
C THR A 163 16.21 12.03 23.24
N THR A 164 16.99 13.10 23.39
CA THR A 164 16.69 14.45 22.89
C THR A 164 16.88 14.51 21.37
N ILE A 165 15.83 14.89 20.63
CA ILE A 165 15.88 15.11 19.18
C ILE A 165 16.06 16.60 18.93
N HIS A 166 17.18 16.98 18.31
CA HIS A 166 17.41 18.33 17.81
C HIS A 166 16.82 18.48 16.40
N SER A 167 15.80 19.33 16.28
CA SER A 167 15.26 19.77 15.00
C SER A 167 16.04 20.98 14.49
N THR A 168 16.72 20.84 13.36
CA THR A 168 17.21 21.96 12.56
C THR A 168 16.36 22.07 11.30
N SER A 169 15.61 23.16 11.22
CA SER A 169 14.80 23.53 10.06
C SER A 169 15.69 24.24 9.04
N ASP A 170 15.82 23.65 7.86
CA ASP A 170 16.32 24.37 6.69
C ASP A 170 15.32 24.20 5.54
N SER A 171 14.95 25.32 4.95
CA SER A 171 13.84 25.48 4.02
C SER A 171 14.38 25.64 2.60
N SER A 172 14.31 24.57 1.80
CA SER A 172 14.57 24.62 0.35
C SER A 172 13.27 24.41 -0.44
N GLU A 173 13.01 25.33 -1.36
CA GLU A 173 11.84 25.39 -2.21
C GLU A 173 11.89 24.34 -3.35
N GLY A 174 10.81 23.55 -3.48
CA GLY A 174 10.10 23.42 -4.76
C GLY A 174 10.71 22.65 -5.93
N GLU A 175 11.33 21.49 -5.73
CA GLU A 175 11.62 20.52 -6.82
C GLU A 175 10.90 19.17 -6.61
N ASP A 176 10.52 18.54 -7.73
CA ASP A 176 9.67 17.34 -7.88
C ASP A 176 9.77 16.28 -6.76
N VAL A 177 8.70 16.17 -5.97
CA VAL A 177 8.55 15.23 -4.84
C VAL A 177 8.52 13.75 -5.29
N VAL A 178 8.42 13.47 -6.59
CA VAL A 178 8.42 12.08 -7.11
C VAL A 178 9.83 11.50 -7.25
N SER A 179 10.88 12.33 -7.21
CA SER A 179 12.27 11.88 -7.41
C SER A 179 12.98 11.41 -6.14
N GLN A 180 12.34 11.50 -4.96
CA GLN A 180 12.99 11.18 -3.67
C GLN A 180 12.46 9.92 -2.96
N LEU A 181 11.56 9.15 -3.60
CA LEU A 181 11.22 7.80 -3.13
C LEU A 181 12.34 6.80 -3.47
N SER A 182 13.47 7.01 -2.80
CA SER A 182 14.47 6.02 -2.37
C SER A 182 14.84 4.94 -3.39
N ASP A 183 15.95 5.20 -4.07
CA ASP A 183 16.80 4.26 -4.82
C ASP A 183 17.41 3.13 -3.95
N THR A 184 17.04 2.99 -2.68
CA THR A 184 17.77 2.17 -1.72
C THR A 184 17.14 0.82 -1.39
N LEU A 185 15.86 0.60 -1.69
CA LEU A 185 15.20 -0.67 -1.38
C LEU A 185 15.12 -1.56 -2.62
N PRO A 186 15.53 -2.83 -2.52
CA PRO A 186 15.39 -3.78 -3.62
C PRO A 186 13.91 -3.91 -3.97
N VAL A 187 13.64 -3.89 -5.28
CA VAL A 187 12.29 -4.05 -5.84
C VAL A 187 12.21 -5.48 -6.36
N THR A 188 11.97 -6.42 -5.45
CA THR A 188 11.89 -7.86 -5.75
C THR A 188 10.48 -8.43 -5.59
N LEU A 189 10.21 -9.49 -6.35
CA LEU A 189 8.99 -10.28 -6.33
C LEU A 189 9.34 -11.76 -6.52
N THR A 190 8.94 -12.62 -5.59
CA THR A 190 9.11 -14.08 -5.72
C THR A 190 7.79 -14.70 -6.18
N VAL A 191 7.83 -15.53 -7.21
CA VAL A 191 6.65 -16.17 -7.80
C VAL A 191 6.78 -17.69 -7.83
N ALA A 192 5.65 -18.39 -7.75
CA ALA A 192 5.60 -19.83 -7.99
C ALA A 192 5.72 -20.11 -9.50
N ALA A 193 6.78 -20.82 -9.89
CA ALA A 193 7.13 -21.11 -11.27
C ALA A 193 6.23 -22.19 -11.91
N THR A 194 5.75 -23.11 -11.08
CA THR A 194 4.97 -24.29 -11.51
C THR A 194 3.47 -24.00 -11.65
N GLU A 195 3.00 -22.88 -11.13
CA GLU A 195 1.59 -22.52 -11.09
C GLU A 195 1.21 -21.52 -12.20
N ARG A 196 0.02 -21.69 -12.78
CA ARG A 196 -0.48 -20.83 -13.85
C ARG A 196 -0.63 -19.38 -13.37
N GLY A 197 -0.14 -18.43 -14.17
CA GLY A 197 -0.22 -17.00 -13.88
C GLY A 197 0.83 -16.52 -12.89
N PHE A 198 1.77 -17.38 -12.49
CA PHE A 198 2.90 -17.08 -11.62
C PHE A 198 2.46 -16.36 -10.33
N PRO A 199 1.67 -17.02 -9.47
CA PRO A 199 1.17 -16.40 -8.26
C PRO A 199 2.34 -15.95 -7.38
N VAL A 200 2.22 -14.74 -6.85
CA VAL A 200 3.19 -14.12 -5.95
C VAL A 200 3.27 -14.95 -4.67
N ARG A 201 4.48 -15.34 -4.28
CA ARG A 201 4.78 -15.95 -2.98
C ARG A 201 5.19 -14.87 -1.99
N GLU A 202 6.14 -14.02 -2.40
CA GLU A 202 6.71 -12.97 -1.57
C GLU A 202 6.90 -11.69 -2.39
N CYS A 203 6.82 -10.55 -1.73
CA CYS A 203 6.90 -9.26 -2.37
C CYS A 203 7.61 -8.25 -1.47
N SER A 204 8.65 -7.60 -1.99
CA SER A 204 9.38 -6.57 -1.27
C SER A 204 8.49 -5.36 -0.97
N ALA A 205 8.81 -4.65 0.12
CA ALA A 205 8.16 -3.36 0.43
C ALA A 205 8.36 -2.34 -0.70
N GLY A 206 9.53 -2.35 -1.35
CA GLY A 206 9.85 -1.47 -2.47
C GLY A 206 8.99 -1.74 -3.72
N PHE A 207 8.60 -2.99 -3.97
CA PHE A 207 7.67 -3.35 -5.05
C PHE A 207 6.25 -2.91 -4.72
N ARG A 208 5.75 -3.21 -3.51
CA ARG A 208 4.41 -2.81 -3.06
C ARG A 208 4.21 -1.30 -3.07
N ALA A 209 5.19 -0.53 -2.61
CA ALA A 209 5.11 0.92 -2.62
C ALA A 209 4.96 1.51 -4.03
N ARG A 210 5.42 0.80 -5.07
CA ARG A 210 5.40 1.25 -6.47
C ARG A 210 4.19 0.75 -7.24
N VAL A 211 3.84 -0.53 -7.06
CA VAL A 211 2.79 -1.19 -7.86
C VAL A 211 1.43 -1.13 -7.18
N GLY A 212 1.42 -0.95 -5.85
CA GLY A 212 0.23 -0.94 -5.02
C GLY A 212 0.02 -2.28 -4.32
N TYR A 213 -1.24 -2.61 -4.06
CA TYR A 213 -1.61 -3.78 -3.28
C TYR A 213 -1.34 -5.08 -4.04
N VAL A 214 -0.32 -5.81 -3.59
CA VAL A 214 0.05 -7.13 -4.12
C VAL A 214 0.27 -8.07 -2.94
N THR A 215 -0.58 -9.10 -2.85
CA THR A 215 -0.57 -10.12 -1.80
C THR A 215 -0.08 -11.47 -2.30
N SER A 216 0.28 -12.35 -1.37
CA SER A 216 0.53 -13.76 -1.69
C SER A 216 -0.68 -14.37 -2.40
N GLY A 217 -0.45 -15.04 -3.52
CA GLY A 217 -1.48 -15.62 -4.40
C GLY A 217 -1.93 -14.70 -5.53
N THR A 218 -1.61 -13.39 -5.50
CA THR A 218 -1.88 -12.49 -6.62
C THR A 218 -1.16 -12.98 -7.86
N ARG A 219 -1.83 -13.11 -9.01
CA ARG A 219 -1.17 -13.55 -10.24
C ARG A 219 -0.45 -12.40 -10.90
N VAL A 220 0.83 -12.59 -11.24
CA VAL A 220 1.62 -11.55 -11.92
C VAL A 220 1.06 -11.22 -13.29
N THR A 221 0.46 -12.20 -13.97
CA THR A 221 -0.21 -11.97 -15.25
C THR A 221 -1.36 -10.96 -15.18
N ASP A 222 -2.01 -10.83 -14.02
CA ASP A 222 -3.11 -9.88 -13.83
C ASP A 222 -2.57 -8.45 -13.61
N LEU A 223 -1.29 -8.34 -13.23
CA LEU A 223 -0.60 -7.07 -13.01
C LEU A 223 0.08 -6.55 -14.28
N VAL A 224 0.36 -7.40 -15.27
CA VAL A 224 1.17 -7.07 -16.46
C VAL A 224 0.29 -6.82 -17.68
N ARG A 225 0.52 -5.70 -18.38
CA ARG A 225 -0.27 -5.31 -19.58
C ARG A 225 -0.20 -6.29 -20.75
N HIS A 226 0.96 -6.91 -20.96
CA HIS A 226 1.21 -7.87 -22.02
C HIS A 226 1.59 -9.23 -21.41
N SER A 227 0.66 -9.81 -20.65
CA SER A 227 0.86 -11.04 -19.89
C SER A 227 1.48 -12.16 -20.72
N ASP A 228 0.98 -12.41 -21.94
CA ASP A 228 1.45 -13.52 -22.78
C ASP A 228 2.94 -13.39 -23.14
N ALA A 229 3.40 -12.17 -23.43
CA ALA A 229 4.81 -11.92 -23.72
C ALA A 229 5.70 -12.14 -22.49
N PHE A 230 5.20 -11.75 -21.32
CA PHE A 230 5.86 -12.00 -20.05
C PHE A 230 5.91 -13.49 -19.72
N GLU A 231 4.82 -14.25 -19.92
CA GLU A 231 4.80 -15.71 -19.68
C GLU A 231 5.82 -16.41 -20.56
N VAL A 232 5.84 -16.11 -21.87
CA VAL A 232 6.81 -16.70 -22.81
C VAL A 232 8.24 -16.38 -22.40
N TRP A 233 8.52 -15.13 -22.00
CA TRP A 233 9.84 -14.74 -21.52
C TRP A 233 10.23 -15.47 -20.24
N LEU A 234 9.35 -15.57 -19.25
CA LEU A 234 9.65 -16.20 -17.97
C LEU A 234 9.86 -17.70 -18.13
N VAL A 235 9.02 -18.38 -18.91
CA VAL A 235 9.20 -19.81 -19.25
C VAL A 235 10.51 -20.03 -20.00
N SER A 236 10.82 -19.18 -20.98
CA SER A 236 12.11 -19.25 -21.66
C SER A 236 13.26 -19.05 -20.68
N THR A 237 13.16 -18.11 -19.74
CA THR A 237 14.18 -17.87 -18.71
C THR A 237 14.43 -19.11 -17.86
N MET A 238 13.35 -19.74 -17.38
CA MET A 238 13.43 -20.97 -16.60
C MET A 238 14.08 -22.11 -17.39
N ASN A 239 13.67 -22.31 -18.66
CA ASN A 239 14.25 -23.35 -19.51
C ASN A 239 15.75 -23.14 -19.77
N PHE A 240 16.18 -21.89 -20.03
CA PHE A 240 17.60 -21.59 -20.21
C PHE A 240 18.40 -21.97 -18.96
N VAL A 241 17.92 -21.56 -17.77
CA VAL A 241 18.58 -21.86 -16.51
C VAL A 241 18.59 -23.36 -16.22
N ALA A 242 17.48 -24.06 -16.43
CA ALA A 242 17.37 -25.51 -16.24
C ALA A 242 18.35 -26.31 -17.13
N HIS A 243 18.71 -25.76 -18.30
CA HIS A 243 19.71 -26.35 -19.21
C HIS A 243 21.13 -25.80 -19.02
N GLY A 244 21.39 -25.01 -17.97
CA GLY A 244 22.70 -24.41 -17.72
C GLY A 244 23.12 -23.37 -18.77
N LEU A 245 22.15 -22.86 -19.55
CA LEU A 245 22.37 -21.78 -20.51
C LEU A 245 22.29 -20.42 -19.81
N PRO A 246 22.98 -19.39 -20.33
CA PRO A 246 22.88 -18.05 -19.77
C PRO A 246 21.43 -17.56 -19.83
N PRO A 247 20.90 -16.91 -18.77
CA PRO A 247 19.53 -16.43 -18.78
C PRO A 247 19.31 -15.44 -19.94
N PRO A 248 18.10 -15.42 -20.53
CA PRO A 248 17.77 -14.47 -21.59
C PRO A 248 17.93 -13.03 -21.10
N PRO A 249 18.05 -12.07 -22.04
CA PRO A 249 18.16 -10.66 -21.69
C PRO A 249 16.97 -10.19 -20.86
N LYS A 250 17.20 -9.09 -20.14
CA LYS A 250 16.19 -8.43 -19.32
C LYS A 250 14.95 -8.10 -20.15
N HIS A 251 13.78 -8.19 -19.54
CA HIS A 251 12.51 -7.92 -20.20
C HIS A 251 11.89 -6.60 -19.72
N THR A 252 11.47 -5.76 -20.65
CA THR A 252 10.71 -4.55 -20.30
C THR A 252 9.24 -4.91 -20.16
N LEU A 253 8.67 -4.66 -18.99
CA LEU A 253 7.27 -4.91 -18.70
C LEU A 253 6.58 -3.64 -18.23
N THR A 254 5.28 -3.57 -18.49
CA THR A 254 4.39 -2.51 -18.03
C THR A 254 3.41 -3.11 -17.04
N LEU A 255 3.50 -2.64 -15.79
CA LEU A 255 2.62 -3.02 -14.69
C LEU A 255 1.47 -2.03 -14.58
N TYR A 256 0.26 -2.53 -14.37
CA TYR A 256 -0.88 -1.73 -13.98
C TYR A 256 -0.74 -1.30 -12.52
N MET A 257 -1.06 -0.03 -12.27
CA MET A 257 -1.18 0.54 -10.94
C MET A 257 -2.58 1.12 -10.75
N PRO A 258 -3.05 1.32 -9.51
CA PRO A 258 -4.31 2.01 -9.24
C PRO A 258 -4.46 3.37 -9.95
N HIS A 259 -3.36 4.07 -10.22
CA HIS A 259 -3.36 5.43 -10.78
C HIS A 259 -2.58 5.59 -12.09
N GLY A 260 -2.27 4.49 -12.77
CA GLY A 260 -1.50 4.56 -13.99
C GLY A 260 -0.77 3.27 -14.31
N GLN A 261 0.43 3.43 -14.86
CA GLN A 261 1.27 2.33 -15.30
C GLN A 261 2.72 2.58 -14.93
N VAL A 262 3.41 1.55 -14.44
CA VAL A 262 4.86 1.56 -14.23
C VAL A 262 5.49 0.73 -15.32
N THR A 263 6.49 1.28 -16.01
CA THR A 263 7.34 0.50 -16.89
C THR A 263 8.63 0.17 -16.15
N ALA A 264 8.95 -1.11 -16.04
CA ALA A 264 10.13 -1.60 -15.36
C ALA A 264 10.90 -2.58 -16.25
N ILE A 265 12.21 -2.62 -16.07
CA ILE A 265 13.05 -3.69 -16.58
C ILE A 265 13.06 -4.78 -15.52
N CYS A 266 12.66 -5.98 -15.90
CA CYS A 266 12.62 -7.16 -15.05
C CYS A 266 13.73 -8.13 -15.46
N GLN A 267 14.35 -8.74 -14.45
CA GLN A 267 15.35 -9.79 -14.61
C GLN A 267 15.13 -10.85 -13.54
N ALA A 268 15.26 -12.14 -13.88
CA ALA A 268 15.33 -13.18 -12.87
C ALA A 268 16.65 -13.05 -12.12
N SER A 269 16.60 -12.91 -10.80
CA SER A 269 17.78 -12.80 -9.94
C SER A 269 18.17 -14.13 -9.32
N ARG A 270 17.18 -14.92 -8.91
CA ARG A 270 17.37 -16.20 -8.24
C ARG A 270 16.29 -17.18 -8.68
N LEU A 271 16.69 -18.43 -8.93
CA LEU A 271 15.78 -19.52 -9.23
C LEU A 271 16.04 -20.61 -8.19
N GLU A 272 14.98 -21.05 -7.52
CA GLU A 272 15.06 -22.15 -6.57
C GLU A 272 14.58 -23.42 -7.25
N VAL A 273 15.51 -24.36 -7.39
CA VAL A 273 15.23 -25.69 -7.92
C VAL A 273 14.56 -26.48 -6.81
N LEU A 274 13.45 -27.14 -7.14
CA LEU A 274 12.83 -28.09 -6.24
C LEU A 274 13.82 -29.26 -6.11
N HIS A 275 14.53 -29.32 -4.99
CA HIS A 275 15.32 -30.49 -4.68
C HIS A 275 14.35 -31.65 -4.46
N ASP A 276 14.41 -32.60 -5.37
CA ASP A 276 13.63 -33.84 -5.42
C ASP A 276 14.01 -34.80 -4.26
N ALA A 277 14.22 -34.28 -3.04
CA ALA A 277 14.52 -35.06 -1.85
C ALA A 277 13.41 -36.09 -1.55
N GLU A 278 12.15 -35.77 -1.90
CA GLU A 278 11.04 -36.72 -1.82
C GLU A 278 11.14 -37.84 -2.87
N ARG A 279 11.62 -37.53 -4.09
CA ARG A 279 11.83 -38.58 -5.11
C ARG A 279 13.01 -39.47 -4.80
N GLU A 280 14.06 -38.92 -4.19
CA GLU A 280 15.21 -39.72 -3.76
C GLU A 280 14.81 -40.70 -2.65
N GLN A 281 13.96 -40.25 -1.72
CA GLN A 281 13.39 -41.11 -0.69
C GLN A 281 12.47 -42.20 -1.27
N ASP A 282 11.68 -41.87 -2.29
CA ASP A 282 10.84 -42.83 -3.02
C ASP A 282 11.67 -43.82 -3.88
N ARG A 283 12.75 -43.37 -4.52
CA ARG A 283 13.70 -44.25 -5.26
C ARG A 283 14.37 -45.23 -4.31
N GLN A 284 14.90 -44.75 -3.17
CA GLN A 284 15.49 -45.62 -2.15
C GLN A 284 14.48 -46.61 -1.57
N ALA A 285 13.20 -46.23 -1.45
CA ALA A 285 12.15 -47.13 -0.98
C ALA A 285 11.79 -48.24 -1.98
N ARG A 286 11.97 -48.02 -3.29
CA ARG A 286 11.63 -48.99 -4.34
C ARG A 286 12.73 -50.00 -4.63
N GLY A 287 13.99 -49.71 -4.28
CA GLY A 287 15.10 -50.63 -4.48
C GLY A 287 15.40 -50.93 -5.96
N ASP A 288 15.00 -50.02 -6.85
CA ASP A 288 15.28 -50.13 -8.28
C ASP A 288 16.77 -49.80 -8.50
N GLU A 289 17.58 -50.83 -8.72
CA GLU A 289 18.95 -50.69 -9.24
C GLU A 289 18.84 -50.29 -10.73
N GLU A 290 18.74 -48.98 -11.00
CA GLU A 290 18.76 -48.45 -12.37
C GLU A 290 20.13 -48.68 -13.03
N ASP A 291 20.10 -49.11 -14.30
CA ASP A 291 21.26 -49.39 -15.13
C ASP A 291 22.01 -48.06 -15.42
N PRO A 292 23.29 -47.90 -15.04
CA PRO A 292 24.00 -46.62 -15.05
C PRO A 292 24.26 -46.03 -16.46
N GLU A 293 23.83 -46.70 -17.53
CA GLU A 293 24.10 -46.28 -18.91
C GLU A 293 22.97 -45.44 -19.55
N ASP A 294 21.83 -45.24 -18.88
CA ASP A 294 20.71 -44.41 -19.38
C ASP A 294 20.46 -43.15 -18.52
N GLU A 295 21.53 -42.46 -18.14
CA GLU A 295 21.43 -41.13 -17.50
C GLU A 295 21.04 -40.06 -18.52
N SER A 296 19.76 -40.07 -18.91
CA SER A 296 19.16 -38.89 -19.51
C SER A 296 19.31 -37.71 -18.53
N PRO A 297 19.75 -36.53 -18.98
CA PRO A 297 20.01 -35.41 -18.08
C PRO A 297 18.73 -35.09 -17.29
N GLU A 298 18.82 -35.25 -15.97
CA GLU A 298 17.69 -35.08 -15.08
C GLU A 298 17.18 -33.64 -15.19
N VAL A 299 15.96 -33.46 -15.70
CA VAL A 299 15.38 -32.14 -15.93
C VAL A 299 15.03 -31.53 -14.58
N GLN A 300 15.83 -30.57 -14.14
CA GLN A 300 15.59 -29.83 -12.90
C GLN A 300 14.27 -29.05 -12.99
N THR A 301 13.38 -29.29 -12.03
CA THR A 301 12.12 -28.52 -11.91
C THR A 301 12.37 -27.29 -11.05
N ILE A 302 12.09 -26.10 -11.58
CA ILE A 302 12.18 -24.84 -10.83
C ILE A 302 10.86 -24.63 -10.09
N ASP A 303 10.91 -24.44 -8.77
CA ASP A 303 9.71 -24.17 -7.95
C ASP A 303 9.42 -22.67 -7.84
N GLN A 304 10.47 -21.87 -7.65
CA GLN A 304 10.32 -20.43 -7.41
C GLN A 304 11.30 -19.62 -8.25
N VAL A 305 10.82 -18.45 -8.68
CA VAL A 305 11.66 -17.45 -9.37
C VAL A 305 11.53 -16.14 -8.63
N GLU A 306 12.67 -15.60 -8.20
CA GLU A 306 12.79 -14.22 -7.75
C GLU A 306 13.05 -13.31 -8.95
N LEU A 307 12.20 -12.31 -9.09
CA LEU A 307 12.24 -11.29 -10.12
C LEU A 307 12.70 -9.97 -9.50
N LEU A 308 13.72 -9.36 -10.09
CA LEU A 308 14.24 -8.06 -9.72
C LEU A 308 13.81 -7.01 -10.75
N PHE A 309 13.23 -5.91 -10.27
CA PHE A 309 12.69 -4.83 -11.10
C PHE A 309 13.53 -3.57 -10.98
N SER A 310 13.78 -2.92 -12.11
CA SER A 310 14.35 -1.58 -12.19
C SER A 310 13.35 -0.67 -12.88
N VAL A 311 12.74 0.25 -12.14
CA VAL A 311 11.74 1.17 -12.70
C VAL A 311 12.42 2.10 -13.69
N THR A 312 11.83 2.21 -14.88
CA THR A 312 12.33 3.09 -15.96
C THR A 312 11.45 4.31 -16.17
N SER A 313 10.14 4.16 -16.00
CA SER A 313 9.21 5.27 -16.10
C SER A 313 7.92 4.98 -15.32
N VAL A 314 7.31 6.06 -14.84
CA VAL A 314 5.99 6.04 -14.21
C VAL A 314 5.09 6.94 -15.03
N ARG A 315 3.96 6.40 -15.50
CA ARG A 315 2.95 7.17 -16.22
C ARG A 315 1.67 7.18 -15.40
N LEU A 316 1.36 8.34 -14.81
CA LEU A 316 0.09 8.55 -14.11
C LEU A 316 -1.02 8.81 -15.14
N ASP A 317 -2.21 8.28 -14.89
CA ASP A 317 -3.35 8.57 -15.74
C ASP A 317 -3.81 10.02 -15.52
N SER A 318 -3.67 10.84 -16.57
CA SER A 318 -4.09 12.24 -16.58
C SER A 318 -5.60 12.42 -16.37
N SER A 319 -6.40 11.36 -16.54
CA SER A 319 -7.84 11.38 -16.25
C SER A 319 -8.16 11.56 -14.76
N HIS A 320 -7.18 11.25 -13.88
CA HIS A 320 -7.31 11.32 -12.42
C HIS A 320 -6.42 12.39 -11.75
N GLN A 321 -5.79 13.29 -12.50
CA GLN A 321 -5.20 14.47 -11.87
C GLN A 321 -6.32 15.26 -11.17
N PRO A 322 -6.24 15.52 -9.85
CA PRO A 322 -7.15 16.47 -9.23
C PRO A 322 -6.98 17.78 -9.98
N ARG A 323 -8.04 18.22 -10.66
CA ARG A 323 -8.09 19.53 -11.33
C ARG A 323 -8.04 20.59 -10.24
N TRP A 324 -6.86 20.88 -9.70
CA TRP A 324 -6.56 22.16 -9.09
C TRP A 324 -6.44 23.19 -10.21
N ARG A 325 -7.56 23.49 -10.88
CA ARG A 325 -7.66 24.75 -11.60
C ARG A 325 -7.80 25.82 -10.52
N LEU A 326 -6.68 26.45 -10.18
CA LEU A 326 -6.71 27.84 -9.75
C LEU A 326 -7.52 28.59 -10.81
N ASN A 327 -8.76 28.95 -10.49
CA ASN A 327 -9.49 29.95 -11.25
C ASN A 327 -8.70 31.25 -11.11
N SER A 328 -7.82 31.53 -12.06
CA SER A 328 -7.09 32.80 -12.17
C SER A 328 -7.98 33.94 -12.67
N THR A 329 -9.28 33.90 -12.37
CA THR A 329 -10.27 34.91 -12.81
C THR A 329 -10.52 35.97 -11.74
N LEU A 330 -9.47 36.42 -11.04
CA LEU A 330 -9.51 37.59 -10.15
C LEU A 330 -8.30 38.52 -10.37
N ALA A 331 -7.77 38.58 -11.59
CA ALA A 331 -6.77 39.57 -11.99
C ALA A 331 -7.33 40.70 -12.88
N SER A 332 -8.65 40.79 -13.06
CA SER A 332 -9.28 41.95 -13.68
C SER A 332 -10.74 42.07 -13.26
N LEU A 333 -10.98 42.70 -12.11
CA LEU A 333 -12.15 43.52 -11.77
C LEU A 333 -11.86 44.20 -10.43
#